data_AF-A0A2N2ZM24-F1
#
_entry.id   AF-A0A2N2ZM24-F1
#
_cell.length_a   1.000
_cell.length_b   1.000
_cell.length_c   1.000
_cell.angle_alpha   90.00
_cell.angle_beta   90.00
_cell.angle_gamma   90.00
#
_symmetry.space_group_name_H-M   'P 1'
#
loop_
_entity.id
_entity.type
_entity.pdbx_description
1 polymer ?
#
loop_
_entity_poly.entity_id
_entity_poly.type
_entity_poly.pdbx_seq_one_letter_code
_entity_poly.pdbx_strand_id
1 'polypeptide(L)'
;NILARFKGENGFENVSNIPVEIFQVIEDDSLVSLGTDETDGNGVSKFVIKNYRQHISDTTATLSYLVTFEGNDAYKSAEQDVSVEDVSLKVEVQKIDSLYYVVARLSNPLDGTALAEEPLRVRLHRLFRPLTIGEDTNFTDEEGAISVEIPNNLPGIDGKLTFEVVLDDSDTYGTVIASVESAIGVPIVDQSTFDERTLWSSRNKTPLFLWIFPNLIIFGIWTVIILSILNLFKIYKSKS
;
A
#
# COMPACT_ATOMS: atom_id res chain seq x y z
N ASN A 1 1.75 -12.89 11.89
CA ASN A 1 0.36 -12.81 12.42
C ASN A 1 0.18 -13.97 13.38
N ILE A 2 -0.44 -13.73 14.53
CA ILE A 2 -0.71 -14.74 15.55
C ILE A 2 -2.22 -14.99 15.56
N LEU A 3 -2.64 -16.25 15.57
CA LEU A 3 -4.06 -16.65 15.56
C LEU A 3 -4.35 -17.53 16.79
N ALA A 4 -5.17 -17.02 17.70
CA ALA A 4 -5.61 -17.76 18.88
C ALA A 4 -6.96 -18.43 18.61
N ARG A 5 -6.99 -19.75 18.77
CA ARG A 5 -8.20 -20.58 18.63
C ARG A 5 -8.30 -21.60 19.76
N PHE A 6 -9.51 -21.88 20.19
CA PHE A 6 -9.81 -22.97 21.12
C PHE A 6 -10.76 -23.97 20.47
N LYS A 7 -10.74 -25.22 20.95
CA LYS A 7 -11.61 -26.28 20.47
C LYS A 7 -12.87 -26.32 21.33
N GLY A 8 -13.98 -25.80 20.81
CA GLY A 8 -15.32 -25.91 21.37
C GLY A 8 -16.08 -27.14 20.89
N GLU A 9 -17.36 -27.26 21.27
CA GLU A 9 -18.23 -28.38 20.89
C GLU A 9 -18.50 -28.43 19.38
N ASN A 10 -18.51 -27.26 18.72
CA ASN A 10 -18.83 -27.13 17.29
C ASN A 10 -17.59 -26.93 16.40
N GLY A 11 -16.38 -27.09 16.94
CA GLY A 11 -15.12 -26.94 16.20
C GLY A 11 -14.19 -25.90 16.80
N PHE A 12 -13.31 -25.34 15.97
CA PHE A 12 -12.38 -24.30 16.40
C PHE A 12 -13.04 -22.92 16.38
N GLU A 13 -13.02 -22.25 17.51
CA GLU A 13 -13.56 -20.90 17.70
C GLU A 13 -12.40 -19.94 18.03
N ASN A 14 -12.49 -18.71 17.53
CA ASN A 14 -11.44 -17.70 17.74
C ASN A 14 -11.53 -17.12 19.16
N VAL A 15 -10.37 -16.79 19.75
CA VAL A 15 -10.31 -16.23 21.11
C VAL A 15 -9.80 -14.80 21.08
N SER A 16 -10.65 -13.86 21.51
CA SER A 16 -10.30 -12.44 21.64
C SER A 16 -9.72 -12.09 23.00
N ASN A 17 -8.92 -11.02 23.06
CA ASN A 17 -8.33 -10.44 24.26
C ASN A 17 -7.43 -11.42 25.04
N ILE A 18 -6.65 -12.23 24.30
CA ILE A 18 -5.62 -13.08 24.89
C ILE A 18 -4.28 -12.34 24.81
N PRO A 19 -3.62 -12.08 25.95
CA PRO A 19 -2.26 -11.56 25.95
C PRO A 19 -1.30 -12.67 25.51
N VAL A 20 -0.52 -12.39 24.49
CA VAL A 20 0.55 -13.27 24.01
C VAL A 20 1.90 -12.61 24.26
N GLU A 21 2.86 -13.39 24.72
CA GLU A 21 4.25 -12.97 24.88
C GLU A 21 5.07 -13.50 23.71
N ILE A 22 5.93 -12.64 23.16
CA ILE A 22 6.78 -12.98 22.02
C ILE A 22 8.23 -12.92 22.48
N PHE A 23 8.94 -14.03 22.28
CA PHE A 23 10.36 -14.18 22.55
C PHE A 23 11.12 -14.44 21.27
N GLN A 24 12.36 -13.96 21.22
CA GLN A 24 13.36 -14.44 20.28
C GLN A 24 14.11 -15.60 20.93
N VAL A 25 14.30 -16.67 20.16
CA VAL A 25 15.17 -17.79 20.53
C VAL A 25 16.56 -17.52 19.97
N ILE A 26 17.55 -17.41 20.84
CA ILE A 26 18.97 -17.25 20.49
C ILE A 26 19.74 -18.55 20.76
N GLU A 27 21.05 -18.57 20.48
CA GLU A 27 21.90 -19.74 20.75
C GLU A 27 21.77 -20.23 22.21
N ASP A 28 21.92 -21.55 22.40
CA ASP A 28 21.73 -22.26 23.66
C ASP A 28 20.29 -22.19 24.25
N ASP A 29 19.27 -22.10 23.40
CA ASP A 29 17.84 -22.03 23.77
C ASP A 29 17.50 -20.86 24.73
N SER A 30 18.34 -19.84 24.75
CA SER A 30 18.09 -18.65 25.57
C SER A 30 16.99 -17.80 24.95
N LEU A 31 16.12 -17.22 25.78
CA LEU A 31 14.97 -16.44 25.35
C LEU A 31 15.17 -14.95 25.64
N VAL A 32 15.01 -14.12 24.61
CA VAL A 32 14.98 -12.65 24.74
C VAL A 32 13.55 -12.17 24.54
N SER A 33 12.96 -11.54 25.56
CA SER A 33 11.61 -10.98 25.45
C SER A 33 11.59 -9.81 24.47
N LEU A 34 10.75 -9.93 23.44
CA LEU A 34 10.54 -8.88 22.44
C LEU A 34 9.36 -7.97 22.80
N GLY A 35 8.36 -8.51 23.49
CA GLY A 35 7.21 -7.76 23.99
C GLY A 35 5.94 -8.60 24.07
N THR A 36 4.82 -7.92 24.30
CA THR A 36 3.48 -8.49 24.36
C THR A 36 2.57 -7.87 23.31
N ASP A 37 1.55 -8.63 22.91
CA ASP A 37 0.43 -8.15 22.10
C ASP A 37 -0.87 -8.84 22.55
N GLU A 38 -2.02 -8.32 22.13
CA GLU A 38 -3.32 -8.88 22.48
C GLU A 38 -4.12 -9.21 21.21
N THR A 39 -4.84 -10.33 21.25
CA THR A 39 -5.69 -10.73 20.11
C THR A 39 -6.95 -9.87 19.98
N ASP A 40 -7.31 -9.53 18.74
CA ASP A 40 -8.50 -8.75 18.42
C ASP A 40 -9.80 -9.56 18.53
N GLY A 41 -10.93 -8.95 18.18
CA GLY A 41 -12.25 -9.61 18.15
C GLY A 41 -12.35 -10.81 17.19
N ASN A 42 -11.40 -10.98 16.27
CA ASN A 42 -11.30 -12.12 15.37
C ASN A 42 -10.28 -13.16 15.87
N GLY A 43 -9.70 -12.96 17.06
CA GLY A 43 -8.64 -13.80 17.62
C GLY A 43 -7.29 -13.65 16.93
N VAL A 44 -7.05 -12.54 16.23
CA VAL A 44 -5.81 -12.27 15.51
C VAL A 44 -5.01 -11.18 16.23
N SER A 45 -3.71 -11.41 16.40
CA SER A 45 -2.74 -10.40 16.85
C SER A 45 -1.66 -10.19 15.80
N LYS A 46 -1.10 -8.98 15.72
CA LYS A 46 -0.03 -8.64 14.78
C LYS A 46 1.10 -7.90 15.49
N PHE A 47 2.09 -8.67 15.90
CA PHE A 47 3.34 -8.15 16.43
C PHE A 47 4.32 -7.78 15.31
N VAL A 48 4.94 -6.60 15.39
CA VAL A 48 5.91 -6.10 14.40
C VAL A 48 7.30 -6.02 15.03
N ILE A 49 8.21 -6.87 14.56
CA ILE A 49 9.60 -6.91 15.01
C ILE A 49 10.40 -5.89 14.19
N LYS A 50 10.88 -4.82 14.84
CA LYS A 50 11.75 -3.82 14.22
C LYS A 50 13.20 -4.27 14.29
N ASN A 51 14.01 -3.88 13.31
CA ASN A 51 15.44 -4.19 13.26
C ASN A 51 15.77 -5.69 13.39
N TYR A 52 14.93 -6.56 12.82
CA TYR A 52 15.07 -8.03 12.85
C TYR A 52 16.50 -8.54 12.52
N ARG A 53 17.30 -7.78 11.78
CA ARG A 53 18.69 -8.13 11.46
C ARG A 53 19.65 -8.14 12.65
N GLN A 54 19.31 -7.48 13.76
CA GLN A 54 20.06 -7.60 15.02
C GLN A 54 19.78 -8.93 15.74
N HIS A 55 18.82 -9.70 15.23
CA HIS A 55 18.25 -10.89 15.85
C HIS A 55 18.55 -12.16 15.04
N ILE A 56 19.43 -12.07 14.03
CA ILE A 56 19.86 -13.19 13.18
C ILE A 56 20.96 -13.95 13.91
N SER A 57 20.84 -15.28 13.95
CA SER A 57 21.94 -16.16 14.36
C SER A 57 23.06 -16.08 13.32
N ASP A 58 24.24 -15.60 13.71
CA ASP A 58 25.37 -15.28 12.82
C ASP A 58 25.81 -16.46 11.92
N THR A 59 25.41 -17.69 12.28
CA THR A 59 25.83 -18.93 11.61
C THR A 59 24.81 -19.50 10.62
N THR A 60 23.51 -19.23 10.76
CA THR A 60 22.46 -19.93 9.98
C THR A 60 21.47 -19.02 9.23
N ALA A 61 21.58 -17.70 9.40
CA ALA A 61 20.61 -16.72 8.87
C ALA A 61 19.17 -16.95 9.35
N THR A 62 18.98 -17.80 10.36
CA THR A 62 17.65 -18.20 10.84
C THR A 62 17.18 -17.26 11.94
N LEU A 63 15.91 -16.88 11.86
CA LEU A 63 15.18 -16.09 12.84
C LEU A 63 14.18 -17.02 13.53
N SER A 64 14.46 -17.35 14.79
CA SER A 64 13.62 -18.21 15.60
C SER A 64 12.87 -17.41 16.66
N TYR A 65 11.58 -17.65 16.77
CA TYR A 65 10.67 -16.98 17.70
C TYR A 65 9.81 -17.99 18.42
N LEU A 66 9.54 -17.71 19.69
CA LEU A 66 8.62 -18.45 20.53
C LEU A 66 7.48 -17.52 20.93
N VAL A 67 6.25 -17.92 20.63
CA VAL A 67 5.04 -17.22 21.08
C VAL A 67 4.42 -18.03 22.20
N THR A 68 4.21 -17.42 23.36
CA THR A 68 3.62 -18.09 24.53
C THR A 68 2.37 -17.38 25.03
N PHE A 69 1.51 -18.18 25.65
CA PHE A 69 0.38 -17.74 26.45
C PHE A 69 0.39 -18.56 27.73
N GLU A 70 0.48 -17.90 28.89
CA GLU A 70 0.59 -18.56 30.19
C GLU A 70 -0.70 -19.28 30.64
N GLY A 71 -1.82 -19.07 29.95
CA GLY A 71 -3.12 -19.57 30.36
C GLY A 71 -3.87 -18.59 31.26
N ASN A 72 -5.16 -18.83 31.43
CA ASN A 72 -6.03 -18.13 32.37
C ASN A 72 -7.14 -19.06 32.88
N ASP A 73 -8.10 -18.53 33.64
CA ASP A 73 -9.22 -19.30 34.19
C ASP A 73 -10.07 -20.00 33.12
N ALA A 74 -10.09 -19.47 31.89
CA ALA A 74 -10.91 -19.98 30.78
C ALA A 74 -10.14 -20.88 29.81
N TYR A 75 -8.83 -20.64 29.61
CA TYR A 75 -8.02 -21.26 28.57
C TYR A 75 -6.69 -21.76 29.13
N LYS A 76 -6.25 -22.93 28.66
CA LYS A 76 -4.95 -23.49 29.02
C LYS A 76 -3.82 -22.69 28.40
N SER A 77 -2.63 -22.80 28.99
CA SER A 77 -1.41 -22.30 28.38
C SER A 77 -1.17 -22.93 27.00
N ALA A 78 -0.49 -22.18 26.14
CA ALA A 78 -0.11 -22.61 24.81
C ALA A 78 1.22 -21.96 24.43
N GLU A 79 2.00 -22.67 23.62
CA GLU A 79 3.25 -22.17 23.07
C GLU A 79 3.40 -22.63 21.62
N GLN A 80 4.09 -21.84 20.81
CA GLN A 80 4.35 -22.15 19.41
C GLN A 80 5.68 -21.56 18.96
N ASP A 81 6.54 -22.43 18.43
CA ASP A 81 7.78 -22.04 17.76
C ASP A 81 7.51 -21.66 16.30
N VAL A 82 8.23 -20.64 15.84
CA VAL A 82 8.23 -20.15 14.46
C VAL A 82 9.67 -19.87 14.05
N SER A 83 10.10 -20.41 12.92
CA SER A 83 11.45 -20.24 12.38
C SER A 83 11.38 -19.84 10.91
N VAL A 84 12.15 -18.84 10.52
CA VAL A 84 12.22 -18.33 9.13
C VAL A 84 13.68 -18.03 8.79
N GLU A 85 14.12 -18.34 7.57
CA GLU A 85 15.45 -17.97 7.08
C GLU A 85 15.44 -16.58 6.43
N ASP A 86 16.44 -15.74 6.73
CA ASP A 86 16.60 -14.43 6.09
C ASP A 86 17.17 -14.58 4.68
N VAL A 87 16.73 -13.68 3.79
CA VAL A 87 17.14 -13.69 2.39
C VAL A 87 17.34 -12.27 1.86
N SER A 88 18.35 -12.12 1.01
CA SER A 88 18.68 -10.86 0.36
C SER A 88 18.04 -10.79 -1.03
N LEU A 89 16.95 -10.02 -1.16
CA LEU A 89 16.32 -9.69 -2.45
C LEU A 89 16.76 -8.29 -2.91
N LYS A 90 17.55 -8.24 -3.99
CA LYS A 90 17.97 -6.99 -4.63
C LYS A 90 17.22 -6.79 -5.94
N VAL A 91 16.73 -5.57 -6.18
CA VAL A 91 15.94 -5.23 -7.37
C VAL A 91 16.52 -3.99 -8.03
N GLU A 92 16.65 -4.04 -9.35
CA GLU A 92 17.11 -2.94 -10.18
C GLU A 92 16.33 -2.86 -11.48
N VAL A 93 16.21 -1.64 -12.03
CA VAL A 93 15.65 -1.44 -13.37
C VAL A 93 16.80 -1.21 -14.33
N GLN A 94 16.93 -2.08 -15.33
CA GLN A 94 17.96 -1.99 -16.35
C GLN A 94 17.35 -1.68 -17.72
N LYS A 95 18.12 -1.01 -18.57
CA LYS A 95 17.77 -0.79 -19.98
C LYS A 95 18.65 -1.70 -20.83
N ILE A 96 18.04 -2.60 -21.58
CA ILE A 96 18.71 -3.47 -22.54
C ILE A 96 18.17 -3.09 -23.92
N ASP A 97 19.06 -2.60 -24.77
CA ASP A 97 18.74 -2.02 -26.08
C ASP A 97 17.72 -0.86 -26.00
N SER A 98 16.45 -1.15 -26.30
CA SER A 98 15.34 -0.20 -26.31
C SER A 98 14.22 -0.55 -25.32
N LEU A 99 14.39 -1.62 -24.55
CA LEU A 99 13.39 -2.10 -23.60
C LEU A 99 13.93 -1.97 -22.17
N TYR A 100 13.01 -1.78 -21.22
CA TYR A 100 13.33 -1.74 -19.81
C TYR A 100 12.97 -3.08 -19.17
N TYR A 101 13.79 -3.52 -18.23
CA TYR A 101 13.62 -4.77 -17.50
C TYR A 101 13.71 -4.51 -16.00
N VAL A 102 12.84 -5.17 -15.24
CA VAL A 102 13.05 -5.34 -13.80
C VAL A 102 13.91 -6.58 -13.62
N VAL A 103 15.11 -6.38 -13.08
CA VAL A 103 16.02 -7.48 -12.73
C VAL A 103 16.01 -7.61 -11.21
N ALA A 104 15.72 -8.80 -10.73
CA ALA A 104 15.80 -9.12 -9.30
C ALA A 104 16.78 -10.27 -9.08
N ARG A 105 17.53 -10.21 -7.97
CA ARG A 105 18.45 -11.25 -7.53
C ARG A 105 18.15 -11.64 -6.11
N LEU A 106 17.94 -12.93 -5.89
CA LEU A 106 17.70 -13.56 -4.61
C LEU A 106 18.95 -14.34 -4.18
N SER A 107 19.48 -14.01 -3.00
CA SER A 107 20.69 -14.65 -2.48
C SER A 107 20.64 -14.82 -0.97
N ASN A 108 21.38 -15.78 -0.45
CA ASN A 108 21.63 -15.90 0.98
C ASN A 108 22.44 -14.66 1.46
N PRO A 109 22.04 -14.01 2.56
CA PRO A 109 22.71 -12.81 3.06
C PRO A 109 24.10 -13.07 3.67
N LEU A 110 24.40 -14.30 4.11
CA LEU A 110 25.65 -14.65 4.78
C LEU A 110 26.81 -14.86 3.81
N ASP A 111 26.61 -15.72 2.81
CA ASP A 111 27.66 -16.14 1.88
C ASP A 111 27.45 -15.59 0.45
N GLY A 112 26.30 -14.98 0.18
CA GLY A 112 25.94 -14.46 -1.14
C GLY A 112 25.59 -15.55 -2.15
N THR A 113 25.36 -16.79 -1.72
CA THR A 113 24.93 -17.88 -2.61
C THR A 113 23.60 -17.55 -3.27
N ALA A 114 23.53 -17.81 -4.58
CA ALA A 114 22.33 -17.63 -5.37
C ALA A 114 21.26 -18.66 -4.99
N LEU A 115 20.00 -18.22 -4.90
CA LEU A 115 18.85 -19.10 -4.63
C LEU A 115 18.05 -19.30 -5.91
N ALA A 116 18.18 -20.48 -6.51
CA ALA A 116 17.53 -20.87 -7.76
C ALA A 116 16.15 -21.51 -7.51
N GLU A 117 15.30 -21.53 -8.54
CA GLU A 117 13.97 -22.15 -8.55
C GLU A 117 12.95 -21.54 -7.56
N GLU A 118 13.21 -20.31 -7.08
CA GLU A 118 12.32 -19.61 -6.15
C GLU A 118 11.27 -18.75 -6.90
N PRO A 119 9.98 -18.80 -6.52
CA PRO A 119 8.92 -18.10 -7.22
C PRO A 119 8.86 -16.61 -6.84
N LEU A 120 9.23 -15.74 -7.78
CA LEU A 120 9.17 -14.28 -7.64
C LEU A 120 8.07 -13.67 -8.51
N ARG A 121 7.42 -12.64 -7.98
CA ARG A 121 6.37 -11.88 -8.69
C ARG A 121 6.74 -10.42 -8.79
N VAL A 122 6.76 -9.91 -10.02
CA VAL A 122 7.02 -8.50 -10.31
C VAL A 122 5.71 -7.74 -10.39
N ARG A 123 5.62 -6.64 -9.65
CA ARG A 123 4.43 -5.81 -9.54
C ARG A 123 4.81 -4.35 -9.69
N LEU A 124 3.88 -3.56 -10.19
CA LEU A 124 3.96 -2.11 -10.22
C LEU A 124 2.99 -1.55 -9.19
N HIS A 125 3.48 -0.70 -8.29
CA HIS A 125 2.68 -0.07 -7.26
C HIS A 125 1.58 0.81 -7.88
N ARG A 126 0.34 0.65 -7.39
CA ARG A 126 -0.86 1.39 -7.85
C ARG A 126 -1.78 1.64 -6.66
N LEU A 127 -2.66 2.63 -6.79
CA LEU A 127 -3.51 3.11 -5.71
C LEU A 127 -4.41 2.04 -5.06
N PHE A 128 -5.05 1.17 -5.87
CA PHE A 128 -6.03 0.19 -5.36
C PHE A 128 -5.48 -1.22 -5.25
N ARG A 129 -4.69 -1.65 -6.24
CA ARG A 129 -4.08 -2.98 -6.28
C ARG A 129 -2.83 -2.93 -7.14
N PRO A 130 -1.69 -3.48 -6.69
CA PRO A 130 -0.50 -3.58 -7.52
C PRO A 130 -0.81 -4.28 -8.84
N LEU A 131 -0.24 -3.77 -9.93
CA LEU A 131 -0.36 -4.34 -11.26
C LEU A 131 0.74 -5.36 -11.47
N THR A 132 0.41 -6.64 -11.66
CA THR A 132 1.40 -7.66 -12.06
C THR A 132 2.01 -7.31 -13.41
N ILE A 133 3.33 -7.42 -13.52
CA ILE A 133 4.10 -7.19 -14.75
C ILE A 133 4.73 -8.50 -15.18
N GLY A 134 4.59 -8.87 -16.45
CA GLY A 134 5.06 -10.15 -16.98
C GLY A 134 4.17 -11.32 -16.59
N GLU A 135 4.78 -12.48 -16.34
CA GLU A 135 4.08 -13.67 -15.89
C GLU A 135 3.67 -13.55 -14.41
N ASP A 136 2.60 -14.28 -14.04
CA ASP A 136 2.09 -14.28 -12.66
C ASP A 136 3.11 -14.81 -11.66
N THR A 137 4.06 -15.65 -12.09
CA THR A 137 5.15 -16.18 -11.26
C THR A 137 6.35 -16.47 -12.15
N ASN A 138 7.52 -15.96 -11.78
CA ASN A 138 8.78 -16.16 -12.48
C ASN A 138 9.72 -16.90 -11.53
N PHE A 139 10.40 -17.95 -12.00
CA PHE A 139 11.33 -18.71 -11.17
C PHE A 139 12.75 -18.18 -11.35
N THR A 140 13.51 -18.08 -10.25
CA THR A 140 14.91 -17.68 -10.31
C THR A 140 15.76 -18.72 -11.04
N ASP A 141 16.74 -18.25 -11.81
CA ASP A 141 17.73 -19.10 -12.48
C ASP A 141 18.86 -19.56 -11.55
N GLU A 142 19.88 -20.23 -12.09
CA GLU A 142 21.06 -20.69 -11.35
C GLU A 142 21.85 -19.56 -10.66
N GLU A 143 21.69 -18.31 -11.14
CA GLU A 143 22.30 -17.11 -10.58
C GLU A 143 21.38 -16.42 -9.56
N GLY A 144 20.22 -17.02 -9.26
CA GLY A 144 19.21 -16.51 -8.36
C GLY A 144 18.47 -15.31 -8.95
N ALA A 145 18.50 -15.14 -10.27
CA ALA A 145 18.02 -13.96 -10.94
C ALA A 145 16.71 -14.20 -11.71
N ILE A 146 15.91 -13.14 -11.83
CA ILE A 146 14.83 -13.04 -12.81
C ILE A 146 14.99 -11.74 -13.60
N SER A 147 14.53 -11.76 -14.86
CA SER A 147 14.47 -10.57 -15.71
C SER A 147 13.10 -10.50 -16.37
N VAL A 148 12.35 -9.46 -16.04
CA VAL A 148 10.97 -9.27 -16.54
C VAL A 148 10.90 -7.97 -17.33
N GLU A 149 10.44 -8.07 -18.59
CA GLU A 149 10.25 -6.92 -19.45
C GLU A 149 9.15 -5.99 -18.92
N ILE A 150 9.43 -4.69 -18.93
CA ILE A 150 8.50 -3.65 -18.53
C ILE A 150 7.72 -3.19 -19.76
N PRO A 151 6.38 -3.31 -19.77
CA PRO A 151 5.56 -2.79 -20.84
C PRO A 151 5.79 -1.29 -21.04
N ASN A 152 5.83 -0.87 -22.31
CA ASN A 152 5.93 0.53 -22.66
C ASN A 152 4.66 1.32 -22.26
N ASN A 153 4.79 2.64 -22.16
CA ASN A 153 3.69 3.58 -21.92
C ASN A 153 2.95 3.42 -20.58
N LEU A 154 3.63 2.92 -19.55
CA LEU A 154 3.06 2.88 -18.20
C LEU A 154 2.93 4.30 -17.62
N PRO A 155 1.73 4.75 -17.22
CA PRO A 155 1.54 6.09 -16.69
C PRO A 155 2.02 6.17 -15.24
N GLY A 156 2.71 7.27 -14.89
CA GLY A 156 3.20 7.56 -13.54
C GLY A 156 3.15 9.06 -13.22
N ILE A 157 3.10 9.40 -11.93
CA ILE A 157 3.20 10.80 -11.49
C ILE A 157 4.61 11.28 -11.81
N ASP A 158 4.75 12.33 -12.60
CA ASP A 158 6.04 12.81 -13.13
C ASP A 158 6.87 11.73 -13.86
N GLY A 159 6.21 10.70 -14.41
CA GLY A 159 6.87 9.56 -15.05
C GLY A 159 7.55 8.59 -14.08
N LYS A 160 7.37 8.77 -12.77
CA LYS A 160 7.91 7.87 -11.74
C LYS A 160 7.03 6.63 -11.61
N LEU A 161 7.69 5.47 -11.63
CA LEU A 161 7.10 4.15 -11.44
C LEU A 161 7.84 3.44 -10.31
N THR A 162 7.09 2.86 -9.37
CA THR A 162 7.65 2.06 -8.28
C THR A 162 7.33 0.60 -8.54
N PHE A 163 8.36 -0.19 -8.81
CA PHE A 163 8.26 -1.64 -8.99
C PHE A 163 8.54 -2.34 -7.66
N GLU A 164 7.83 -3.43 -7.41
CA GLU A 164 7.96 -4.28 -6.25
C GLU A 164 8.15 -5.71 -6.73
N VAL A 165 9.16 -6.40 -6.22
CA VAL A 165 9.35 -7.83 -6.44
C VAL A 165 9.07 -8.54 -5.14
N VAL A 166 8.24 -9.57 -5.23
CA VAL A 166 7.68 -10.27 -4.07
C VAL A 166 7.95 -11.75 -4.19
N LEU A 167 8.71 -12.29 -3.23
CA LEU A 167 8.64 -13.71 -2.84
C LEU A 167 7.46 -13.82 -1.89
N ASP A 168 6.45 -14.62 -2.21
CA ASP A 168 5.25 -14.70 -1.38
C ASP A 168 5.09 -16.08 -0.76
N ASP A 169 4.85 -16.09 0.55
CA ASP A 169 4.44 -17.27 1.32
C ASP A 169 5.38 -18.47 1.09
N SER A 170 6.68 -18.22 1.08
CA SER A 170 7.68 -19.29 1.09
C SER A 170 7.68 -19.96 2.46
N ASP A 171 7.60 -21.29 2.49
CA ASP A 171 7.67 -22.07 3.73
C ASP A 171 9.00 -21.84 4.48
N THR A 172 10.07 -21.52 3.74
CA THR A 172 11.43 -21.33 4.29
C THR A 172 11.72 -19.86 4.60
N TYR A 173 11.41 -18.96 3.67
CA TYR A 173 11.83 -17.55 3.73
C TYR A 173 10.70 -16.58 4.11
N GLY A 174 9.45 -17.07 4.17
CA GLY A 174 8.26 -16.23 4.32
C GLY A 174 8.01 -15.31 3.13
N THR A 175 7.35 -14.17 3.39
CA THR A 175 7.09 -13.16 2.36
C THR A 175 8.15 -12.06 2.40
N VAL A 176 8.85 -11.86 1.28
CA VAL A 176 9.92 -10.87 1.13
C VAL A 176 9.59 -9.92 -0.01
N ILE A 177 9.67 -8.62 0.27
CA ILE A 177 9.29 -7.56 -0.66
C ILE A 177 10.46 -6.59 -0.79
N ALA A 178 10.89 -6.35 -2.03
CA ALA A 178 11.86 -5.33 -2.36
C ALA A 178 11.30 -4.39 -3.42
N SER A 179 11.52 -3.08 -3.27
CA SER A 179 10.97 -2.05 -4.15
C SER A 179 12.06 -1.19 -4.78
N VAL A 180 11.87 -0.80 -6.04
CA VAL A 180 12.73 0.13 -6.78
C VAL A 180 11.88 1.21 -7.48
N GLU A 181 12.31 2.46 -7.40
CA GLU A 181 11.70 3.58 -8.12
C GLU A 181 12.51 3.89 -9.38
N SER A 182 11.83 4.12 -10.50
CA SER A 182 12.44 4.51 -11.78
C SER A 182 11.56 5.49 -12.55
N ALA A 183 12.18 6.52 -13.14
CA ALA A 183 11.49 7.57 -13.90
C ALA A 183 11.37 7.24 -15.41
N ILE A 184 10.87 6.04 -15.71
CA ILE A 184 10.72 5.52 -17.08
C ILE A 184 9.28 5.56 -17.61
N GLY A 185 8.34 5.97 -16.77
CA GLY A 185 6.93 6.06 -17.11
C GLY A 185 6.55 7.31 -17.91
N VAL A 186 5.34 7.29 -18.44
CA VAL A 186 4.73 8.46 -19.09
C VAL A 186 4.17 9.39 -18.00
N PRO A 187 4.54 10.67 -17.98
CA PRO A 187 4.01 11.61 -17.00
C PRO A 187 2.51 11.79 -17.19
N ILE A 188 1.75 11.58 -16.12
CA ILE A 188 0.34 11.92 -16.08
C ILE A 188 0.24 13.44 -15.94
N VAL A 189 -0.24 14.11 -16.99
CA VAL A 189 -0.60 15.52 -16.93
C VAL A 189 -2.00 15.63 -16.35
N ASP A 190 -2.15 16.43 -15.30
CA ASP A 190 -3.47 16.71 -14.74
C ASP A 190 -4.34 17.41 -15.79
N GLN A 191 -5.50 16.81 -16.09
CA GLN A 191 -6.51 17.39 -16.97
C GLN A 191 -7.61 18.10 -16.17
N SER A 192 -7.42 18.27 -14.86
CA SER A 192 -8.35 18.97 -14.00
C SER A 192 -8.52 20.42 -14.46
N THR A 193 -9.76 20.78 -14.76
CA THR A 193 -10.14 22.18 -15.04
C THR A 193 -10.53 22.94 -13.77
N PHE A 194 -10.19 22.41 -12.59
CA PHE A 194 -10.64 22.95 -11.30
C PHE A 194 -10.23 24.40 -11.05
N ASP A 195 -9.07 24.80 -11.59
CA ASP A 195 -8.53 26.17 -11.47
C ASP A 195 -8.82 27.08 -12.67
N GLU A 196 -9.50 26.52 -13.68
CA GLU A 196 -9.93 27.21 -14.89
C GLU A 196 -11.36 27.75 -14.75
N ARG A 197 -11.80 28.68 -15.61
CA ARG A 197 -13.17 29.21 -15.57
C ARG A 197 -14.20 28.27 -16.22
N THR A 198 -14.37 27.08 -15.67
CA THR A 198 -15.29 26.05 -16.17
C THR A 198 -16.45 25.77 -15.20
N LEU A 199 -17.45 25.00 -15.63
CA LEU A 199 -18.62 24.65 -14.79
C LEU A 199 -18.26 23.82 -13.55
N TRP A 200 -17.09 23.19 -13.54
CA TRP A 200 -16.64 22.26 -12.50
C TRP A 200 -15.49 22.84 -11.66
N SER A 201 -15.31 24.15 -11.74
CA SER A 201 -14.24 24.88 -11.05
C SER A 201 -14.64 25.36 -9.66
N SER A 202 -13.66 25.81 -8.90
CA SER A 202 -13.88 26.43 -7.59
C SER A 202 -14.75 27.69 -7.68
N ARG A 203 -15.42 28.08 -6.58
CA ARG A 203 -16.41 29.19 -6.55
C ARG A 203 -15.89 30.51 -7.16
N ASN A 204 -14.62 30.85 -6.93
CA ASN A 204 -13.98 32.06 -7.43
C ASN A 204 -13.65 32.01 -8.95
N LYS A 205 -13.80 30.84 -9.59
CA LYS A 205 -13.54 30.61 -11.02
C LYS A 205 -14.81 30.39 -11.83
N THR A 206 -15.96 30.90 -11.38
CA THR A 206 -17.22 30.78 -12.14
C THR A 206 -17.07 31.26 -13.61
N PRO A 207 -17.60 30.52 -14.62
CA PRO A 207 -17.57 30.93 -16.02
C PRO A 207 -18.17 32.32 -16.25
N LEU A 208 -17.56 33.10 -17.15
CA LEU A 208 -17.96 34.50 -17.37
C LEU A 208 -19.43 34.64 -17.80
N PHE A 209 -19.94 33.71 -18.61
CA PHE A 209 -21.34 33.78 -19.07
C PHE A 209 -22.34 33.61 -17.91
N LEU A 210 -22.06 32.72 -16.95
CA LEU A 210 -22.88 32.55 -15.74
C LEU A 210 -22.79 33.76 -14.81
N TRP A 211 -21.70 34.53 -14.89
CA TRP A 211 -21.59 35.77 -14.14
C TRP A 211 -22.32 36.93 -14.86
N ILE A 212 -22.18 37.04 -16.19
CA ILE A 212 -22.70 38.19 -16.96
C ILE A 212 -24.21 38.07 -17.19
N PHE A 213 -24.70 36.94 -17.73
CA PHE A 213 -26.09 36.85 -18.17
C PHE A 213 -27.12 37.00 -17.03
N PRO A 214 -26.97 36.34 -15.88
CA PRO A 214 -27.93 36.51 -14.78
C PRO A 214 -27.95 37.96 -14.25
N ASN A 215 -26.79 38.59 -14.11
CA ASN A 215 -26.71 39.99 -13.67
C ASN A 215 -27.34 40.94 -14.69
N LEU A 216 -27.18 40.68 -15.99
CA LEU A 216 -27.83 41.46 -17.04
C LEU A 216 -29.36 41.29 -17.03
N ILE A 217 -29.86 40.09 -16.81
CA ILE A 217 -31.31 39.82 -16.65
C ILE A 217 -31.85 40.56 -15.42
N ILE A 218 -31.16 40.47 -14.28
CA ILE A 218 -31.52 41.20 -13.05
C ILE A 218 -31.58 42.70 -13.32
N PHE A 219 -30.57 43.27 -13.99
CA PHE A 219 -30.54 44.69 -14.36
C PHE A 219 -31.70 45.08 -15.28
N GLY A 220 -32.05 44.22 -16.24
CA GLY A 220 -33.21 44.41 -17.11
C GLY A 220 -34.53 44.48 -16.32
N ILE A 221 -34.73 43.58 -15.38
CA ILE A 221 -35.93 43.57 -14.51
C ILE A 221 -36.00 44.85 -13.67
N TRP A 222 -34.90 45.26 -13.04
CA TRP A 222 -34.83 46.49 -12.26
C TRP A 222 -35.15 47.74 -13.08
N THR A 223 -34.69 47.79 -14.33
CA THR A 223 -34.97 48.91 -15.24
C THR A 223 -36.47 49.06 -15.51
N VAL A 224 -37.19 47.96 -15.75
CA VAL A 224 -38.65 47.96 -15.96
C VAL A 224 -39.39 48.38 -14.69
N ILE A 225 -38.96 47.91 -13.52
CA ILE A 225 -39.55 48.28 -12.22
C ILE A 225 -39.40 49.79 -11.98
N ILE A 226 -38.20 50.35 -12.17
CA ILE A 226 -37.92 51.78 -11.99
C ILE A 226 -38.76 52.63 -12.94
N LEU A 227 -38.85 52.26 -14.22
CA LEU A 227 -39.70 52.95 -15.19
C LEU A 227 -41.18 52.92 -14.78
N SER A 228 -41.66 51.79 -14.27
CA SER A 228 -43.04 51.64 -13.79
C SER A 228 -43.32 52.56 -12.60
N ILE A 229 -42.40 52.65 -11.65
CA ILE A 229 -42.48 53.56 -10.50
C ILE A 229 -42.48 55.02 -10.95
N LEU A 230 -41.57 55.41 -11.85
CA LEU A 230 -41.52 56.78 -12.40
C LEU A 230 -42.82 57.15 -13.14
N ASN A 231 -43.38 56.23 -13.91
CA ASN A 231 -44.66 56.43 -14.59
C ASN A 231 -45.81 56.60 -13.58
N LEU A 232 -45.86 55.81 -12.50
CA LEU A 232 -46.83 55.97 -11.42
C LEU A 232 -46.71 57.34 -10.73
N PHE A 233 -45.49 57.78 -10.41
CA PHE A 233 -45.26 59.11 -9.83
C PHE A 233 -45.67 60.24 -10.79
N LYS A 234 -45.40 60.09 -12.10
CA LYS A 234 -45.80 61.06 -13.11
C LYS A 234 -47.33 61.18 -13.22
N ILE A 235 -48.05 60.05 -13.15
CA ILE A 235 -49.52 60.04 -13.15
C ILE A 235 -50.07 60.65 -11.86
N TYR A 236 -49.52 60.27 -10.69
CA TYR A 236 -49.93 60.83 -9.40
C TYR A 236 -49.78 62.35 -9.37
N LYS A 237 -48.63 62.87 -9.80
CA LYS A 237 -48.35 64.30 -9.87
C LYS A 237 -49.20 65.04 -10.92
N SER A 238 -49.67 64.35 -11.97
CA SER A 238 -50.58 64.92 -12.97
C SER A 238 -52.03 65.02 -12.49
N LYS A 239 -52.40 64.27 -11.43
CA LYS A 239 -53.78 64.20 -10.91
C LYS A 239 -53.98 65.03 -9.64
N SER A 240 -52.91 65.56 -9.05
CA SER A 240 -52.89 66.57 -8.00
C SER A 240 -52.60 67.95 -8.58
#